data_AF-A0A6P6Y716-F1
#
_entry.id   AF-A0A6P6Y716-F1
#
_cell.length_a   1.000
_cell.length_b   1.000
_cell.length_c   1.000
_cell.angle_alpha   90.00
_cell.angle_beta   90.00
_cell.angle_gamma   90.00
#
_symmetry.space_group_name_H-M   'P 1'
#
loop_
_entity.id
_entity.type
_entity.pdbx_description
1 polymer ?
#
loop_
_entity_poly.entity_id
_entity_poly.type
_entity_poly.pdbx_seq_one_letter_code
_entity_poly.pdbx_strand_id
1 'polypeptide(L)'
;MIESFHAQKTTTIGSDSERQKFIEIYSHPFVGTRENWEEERFLQRIHKAGPRERLKRRHPLDNRPQMRGVVLKTLIRKPKKPNSANRKCVLVRLTNGKEITAFVPGEGHNLQEHSVVLLQKKRVRDVPGLKIRVIRGAYDCAHVTKNK
;
A
#
# COMPACT_ATOMS: atom_id res chain seq x y z
N MET A 1 35.61 -31.07 -64.28
CA MET A 1 34.79 -30.23 -63.38
C MET A 1 35.22 -30.48 -61.94
N ILE A 2 36.35 -29.89 -61.55
CA ILE A 2 36.78 -29.71 -60.16
C ILE A 2 37.65 -28.47 -60.20
N GLU A 3 37.36 -27.46 -59.39
CA GLU A 3 38.40 -26.64 -58.76
C GLU A 3 37.84 -25.88 -57.56
N SER A 4 38.47 -26.15 -56.43
CA SER A 4 38.35 -25.46 -55.16
C SER A 4 38.78 -24.01 -55.32
N PHE A 5 38.03 -23.05 -54.78
CA PHE A 5 38.50 -21.67 -54.69
C PHE A 5 38.67 -21.20 -53.24
N HIS A 6 39.89 -20.75 -53.03
CA HIS A 6 40.51 -20.19 -51.85
C HIS A 6 40.13 -18.70 -51.73
N ALA A 7 39.80 -18.21 -50.53
CA ALA A 7 39.64 -16.77 -50.28
C ALA A 7 40.62 -16.33 -49.19
N GLN A 8 41.41 -15.31 -49.54
CA GLN A 8 42.65 -14.86 -48.93
C GLN A 8 42.44 -13.92 -47.72
N LYS A 9 43.44 -13.87 -46.84
CA LYS A 9 43.62 -12.89 -45.75
C LYS A 9 44.29 -11.61 -46.26
N THR A 10 43.91 -10.44 -45.73
CA THR A 10 44.79 -9.29 -45.37
C THR A 10 44.01 -8.29 -44.49
N THR A 11 44.36 -8.07 -43.21
CA THR A 11 45.14 -6.92 -42.63
C THR A 11 44.43 -5.55 -42.78
N THR A 12 44.30 -4.64 -41.80
CA THR A 12 45.23 -4.23 -40.72
C THR A 12 44.56 -3.17 -39.80
N ILE A 13 44.98 -3.13 -38.54
CA ILE A 13 45.08 -1.95 -37.63
C ILE A 13 43.78 -1.34 -37.06
N GLY A 14 43.26 -1.96 -36.00
CA GLY A 14 42.77 -1.20 -34.84
C GLY A 14 43.93 -1.19 -33.84
N SER A 15 44.55 -0.03 -33.67
CA SER A 15 45.83 0.15 -32.98
C SER A 15 45.89 -0.56 -31.61
N ASP A 16 47.04 -1.12 -31.28
CA ASP A 16 47.33 -1.61 -29.92
C ASP A 16 47.02 -0.56 -28.84
N SER A 17 47.03 0.73 -29.21
CA SER A 17 46.65 1.85 -28.34
C SER A 17 45.18 1.86 -27.90
N GLU A 18 44.23 1.30 -28.67
CA GLU A 18 42.82 1.23 -28.26
C GLU A 18 42.56 0.06 -27.32
N ARG A 19 43.28 -1.05 -27.50
CA ARG A 19 43.28 -2.17 -26.55
C ARG A 19 44.03 -1.82 -25.28
N GLN A 20 45.13 -1.08 -25.38
CA GLN A 20 45.84 -0.54 -24.22
C GLN A 20 45.02 0.52 -23.51
N LYS A 21 44.31 1.42 -24.20
CA LYS A 21 43.32 2.33 -23.57
C LYS A 21 42.18 1.59 -22.90
N PHE A 22 41.69 0.49 -23.48
CA PHE A 22 40.63 -0.31 -22.87
C PHE A 22 41.14 -1.03 -21.62
N ILE A 23 42.33 -1.64 -21.69
CA ILE A 23 42.97 -2.26 -20.52
C ILE A 23 43.28 -1.20 -19.47
N GLU A 24 43.80 -0.02 -19.84
CA GLU A 24 44.14 1.07 -18.93
C GLU A 24 42.89 1.64 -18.24
N ILE A 25 41.78 1.88 -18.95
CA ILE A 25 40.50 2.31 -18.35
C ILE A 25 39.96 1.29 -17.31
N TYR A 26 40.20 -0.01 -17.51
CA TYR A 26 39.74 -1.09 -16.61
C TYR A 26 40.85 -1.66 -15.68
N SER A 27 42.09 -1.16 -15.79
CA SER A 27 43.28 -1.61 -15.03
C SER A 27 43.75 -0.57 -14.02
N HIS A 28 43.05 0.54 -13.86
CA HIS A 28 43.24 1.34 -12.66
C HIS A 28 42.85 0.47 -11.48
N PRO A 29 43.75 0.18 -10.52
CA PRO A 29 43.31 -0.38 -9.26
C PRO A 29 42.24 0.59 -8.79
N PHE A 30 41.04 0.07 -8.57
CA PHE A 30 40.01 0.79 -7.85
C PHE A 30 40.65 1.17 -6.52
N VAL A 31 41.23 2.37 -6.47
CA VAL A 31 41.67 3.01 -5.24
C VAL A 31 40.36 3.34 -4.57
N GLY A 32 39.79 2.34 -3.90
CA GLY A 32 38.70 2.54 -2.99
C GLY A 32 39.24 3.50 -1.95
N THR A 33 38.95 4.78 -2.13
CA THR A 33 39.03 5.77 -1.07
C THR A 33 38.28 5.18 0.13
N ARG A 34 38.73 5.45 1.36
CA ARG A 34 38.07 4.94 2.58
C ARG A 34 36.55 5.17 2.60
N GLU A 35 36.07 6.15 1.86
CA GLU A 35 34.65 6.48 1.65
C GLU A 35 33.89 5.41 0.85
N ASN A 36 34.49 4.80 -0.18
CA ASN A 36 33.84 3.78 -1.03
C ASN A 36 33.78 2.38 -0.37
N TRP A 37 34.59 2.11 0.66
CA TRP A 37 34.58 0.82 1.38
C TRP A 37 33.46 0.73 2.44
N GLU A 38 32.93 1.85 2.92
CA GLU A 38 31.83 1.85 3.90
C GLU A 38 30.47 1.60 3.24
N GLU A 39 30.25 2.12 2.03
CA GLU A 39 28.99 1.97 1.29
C GLU A 39 28.78 0.53 0.78
N GLU A 40 29.81 -0.12 0.23
CA GLU A 40 29.72 -1.53 -0.16
C GLU A 40 29.44 -2.43 1.04
N ARG A 41 30.03 -2.12 2.21
CA ARG A 41 29.76 -2.84 3.46
C ARG A 41 28.32 -2.65 3.93
N PHE A 42 27.77 -1.46 3.75
CA PHE A 42 26.39 -1.15 4.13
C PHE A 42 25.39 -1.86 3.23
N LEU A 43 25.57 -1.79 1.90
CA LEU A 43 24.72 -2.49 0.93
C LEU A 43 24.80 -4.01 1.11
N GLN A 44 26.01 -4.56 1.30
CA GLN A 44 26.19 -5.99 1.60
C GLN A 44 25.56 -6.38 2.94
N ARG A 45 25.64 -5.53 3.98
CA ARG A 45 24.95 -5.74 5.27
C ARG A 45 23.43 -5.76 5.11
N ILE A 46 22.86 -4.88 4.31
CA ILE A 46 21.41 -4.85 4.05
C ILE A 46 20.97 -6.11 3.29
N HIS A 47 21.71 -6.50 2.24
CA HIS A 47 21.42 -7.74 1.50
C HIS A 47 21.50 -8.97 2.41
N LYS A 48 22.51 -9.04 3.29
CA LYS A 48 22.70 -10.16 4.22
C LYS A 48 21.69 -10.17 5.39
N ALA A 49 21.21 -9.00 5.82
CA ALA A 49 20.20 -8.86 6.88
C ALA A 49 18.78 -9.24 6.42
N GLY A 50 18.54 -9.34 5.11
CA GLY A 50 17.27 -9.73 4.54
C GLY A 50 16.18 -8.66 4.65
N PRO A 51 14.98 -8.94 4.10
CA PRO A 51 13.87 -7.98 4.10
C PRO A 51 13.43 -7.64 5.52
N ARG A 52 13.35 -6.34 5.85
CA ARG A 52 12.82 -5.91 7.15
C ARG A 52 11.38 -6.38 7.31
N GLU A 53 11.09 -7.05 8.43
CA GLU A 53 9.73 -7.47 8.75
C GLU A 53 8.80 -6.25 8.86
N ARG A 54 7.71 -6.26 8.11
CA ARG A 54 6.76 -5.14 8.11
C ARG A 54 5.92 -5.19 9.37
N LEU A 55 5.85 -4.08 10.09
CA LEU A 55 4.95 -3.93 11.24
C LEU A 55 3.49 -4.20 10.81
N LYS A 56 2.80 -5.08 11.55
CA LYS A 56 1.39 -5.40 11.32
C LYS A 56 0.55 -4.15 11.57
N ARG A 57 -0.32 -3.79 10.61
CA ARG A 57 -1.22 -2.64 10.76
C ARG A 57 -2.21 -2.89 11.88
N ARG A 58 -2.34 -1.93 12.81
CA ARG A 58 -3.30 -2.02 13.92
C ARG A 58 -4.73 -2.22 13.42
N HIS A 59 -5.42 -3.19 14.00
CA HIS A 59 -6.81 -3.47 13.72
C HIS A 59 -7.71 -2.39 14.33
N PRO A 60 -8.68 -1.82 13.59
CA PRO A 60 -9.53 -0.76 14.12
C PRO A 60 -10.45 -1.21 15.27
N LEU A 61 -10.73 -2.51 15.37
CA LEU A 61 -11.54 -3.14 16.41
C LEU A 61 -10.72 -4.07 17.33
N ASP A 62 -9.44 -3.78 17.56
CA ASP A 62 -8.57 -4.57 18.47
C ASP A 62 -8.60 -6.09 18.21
N ASN A 63 -8.42 -6.48 16.94
CA ASN A 63 -8.44 -7.87 16.42
C ASN A 63 -9.78 -8.62 16.51
N ARG A 64 -10.87 -7.93 16.85
CA ARG A 64 -12.22 -8.53 16.86
C ARG A 64 -12.89 -8.38 15.49
N PRO A 65 -13.68 -9.36 15.02
CA PRO A 65 -14.40 -9.25 13.75
C PRO A 65 -15.48 -8.16 13.79
N GLN A 66 -16.20 -8.08 14.91
CA GLN A 66 -17.27 -7.13 15.14
C GLN A 66 -17.22 -6.56 16.57
N MET A 67 -17.81 -5.39 16.75
CA MET A 67 -17.81 -4.70 18.04
C MET A 67 -19.06 -3.83 18.16
N ARG A 68 -19.63 -3.79 19.37
CA ARG A 68 -20.74 -2.90 19.70
C ARG A 68 -20.22 -1.48 19.96
N GLY A 69 -21.04 -0.48 19.65
CA GLY A 69 -20.76 0.90 19.99
C GLY A 69 -22.02 1.74 20.07
N VAL A 70 -21.87 2.93 20.65
CA VAL A 70 -22.95 3.92 20.81
C VAL A 70 -22.65 5.10 19.90
N VAL A 71 -23.64 5.53 19.12
CA VAL A 71 -23.52 6.68 18.22
C VAL A 71 -23.45 7.96 19.06
N LEU A 72 -22.41 8.76 18.81
CA LEU A 72 -22.25 10.09 19.40
C LEU A 72 -22.95 11.15 18.54
N LYS A 73 -22.71 11.11 17.23
CA LYS A 73 -23.34 12.03 16.26
C LYS A 73 -23.38 11.46 14.85
N THR A 74 -24.36 11.88 14.08
CA THR A 74 -24.42 11.61 12.63
C THR A 74 -23.57 12.63 11.88
N LEU A 75 -22.87 12.20 10.83
CA LEU A 75 -21.96 13.06 10.08
C LEU A 75 -21.91 12.69 8.60
N ILE A 76 -21.65 13.68 7.76
CA ILE A 76 -21.58 13.50 6.31
C ILE A 76 -20.12 13.67 5.88
N ARG A 77 -19.59 12.68 5.14
CA ARG A 77 -18.24 12.73 4.56
C ARG A 77 -18.32 12.79 3.04
N LYS A 78 -17.47 13.64 2.45
CA LYS A 78 -17.27 13.68 1.00
C LYS A 78 -16.38 12.51 0.55
N PRO A 79 -16.71 11.83 -0.55
CA PRO A 79 -15.90 10.75 -1.10
C PRO A 79 -14.64 11.31 -1.79
N LYS A 80 -13.75 10.41 -2.18
CA LYS A 80 -12.67 10.75 -3.12
C LYS A 80 -13.25 11.13 -4.48
N LYS A 81 -12.63 12.12 -5.13
CA LYS A 81 -12.79 12.35 -6.58
C LYS A 81 -12.53 11.03 -7.31
N PRO A 82 -13.30 10.63 -8.33
CA PRO A 82 -14.23 11.40 -9.18
C PRO A 82 -15.68 11.52 -8.66
N ASN A 83 -16.00 10.89 -7.52
CA ASN A 83 -17.38 10.85 -7.02
C ASN A 83 -17.75 12.14 -6.28
N SER A 84 -19.04 12.53 -6.32
CA SER A 84 -19.55 13.77 -5.70
C SER A 84 -20.58 13.55 -4.58
N ALA A 85 -21.19 12.35 -4.51
CA ALA A 85 -22.29 12.06 -3.60
C ALA A 85 -21.90 12.08 -2.11
N ASN A 86 -22.77 12.61 -1.26
CA ASN A 86 -22.59 12.63 0.19
C ASN A 86 -22.68 11.22 0.80
N ARG A 87 -21.70 10.83 1.63
CA ARG A 87 -21.70 9.54 2.32
C ARG A 87 -22.14 9.72 3.78
N LYS A 88 -23.25 9.07 4.14
CA LYS A 88 -23.77 9.03 5.52
C LYS A 88 -22.85 8.20 6.40
N CYS A 89 -22.35 8.82 7.46
CA CYS A 89 -21.45 8.24 8.43
C CYS A 89 -21.93 8.58 9.84
N VAL A 90 -21.38 7.89 10.83
CA VAL A 90 -21.65 8.13 12.25
C VAL A 90 -20.34 8.14 13.02
N LEU A 91 -20.22 9.02 14.01
CA LEU A 91 -19.17 8.95 15.01
C LEU A 91 -19.67 8.02 16.10
N VAL A 92 -18.90 6.98 16.40
CA VAL A 92 -19.31 5.94 17.34
C VAL A 92 -18.26 5.80 18.42
N ARG A 93 -18.70 5.76 19.67
CA ARG A 93 -17.89 5.35 20.80
C ARG A 93 -17.99 3.84 20.95
N LEU A 94 -16.86 3.17 20.73
CA LEU A 94 -16.74 1.73 20.91
C LEU A 94 -16.74 1.35 22.40
N THR A 95 -17.02 0.07 22.70
CA THR A 95 -16.92 -0.43 24.08
C THR A 95 -15.50 -0.40 24.67
N ASN A 96 -14.45 -0.23 23.86
CA ASN A 96 -13.08 0.03 24.33
C ASN A 96 -12.82 1.51 24.66
N GLY A 97 -13.85 2.37 24.59
CA GLY A 97 -13.74 3.81 24.83
C GLY A 97 -13.19 4.62 23.64
N LYS A 98 -12.75 3.98 22.55
CA LYS A 98 -12.23 4.68 21.37
C LYS A 98 -13.38 5.25 20.54
N GLU A 99 -13.18 6.46 20.04
CA GLU A 99 -14.11 7.11 19.12
C GLU A 99 -13.65 6.88 17.69
N ILE A 100 -14.53 6.32 16.86
CA ILE A 100 -14.23 6.01 15.47
C ILE A 100 -15.41 6.39 14.58
N THR A 101 -15.11 6.88 13.38
CA THR A 101 -16.12 7.11 12.35
C THR A 101 -16.44 5.82 11.58
N ALA A 102 -17.71 5.47 11.49
CA ALA A 102 -18.21 4.32 10.73
C ALA A 102 -19.15 4.75 9.60
N PHE A 103 -19.14 4.00 8.48
CA PHE A 103 -20.04 4.23 7.36
C PHE A 103 -21.37 3.50 7.56
N VAL A 104 -22.47 4.17 7.25
CA VAL A 104 -23.81 3.58 7.26
C VAL A 104 -24.13 3.14 5.83
N PRO A 105 -24.25 1.82 5.57
CA PRO A 105 -24.57 1.33 4.23
C PRO A 105 -26.04 1.55 3.88
N GLY A 106 -26.38 1.60 2.59
CA GLY A 106 -27.76 1.67 2.09
C GLY A 106 -28.37 3.08 2.10
N GLU A 107 -29.65 3.15 1.72
CA GLU A 107 -30.45 4.38 1.69
C GLU A 107 -31.28 4.54 2.97
N GLY A 108 -31.48 5.79 3.41
CA GLY A 108 -32.12 6.12 4.70
C GLY A 108 -31.36 5.55 5.91
N HIS A 109 -31.49 6.12 7.10
CA HIS A 109 -31.09 5.45 8.36
C HIS A 109 -31.83 6.08 9.52
N ASN A 110 -32.20 5.27 10.51
CA ASN A 110 -32.89 5.70 11.72
C ASN A 110 -31.91 6.01 12.88
N LEU A 111 -30.61 6.09 12.60
CA LEU A 111 -29.62 6.30 13.66
C LEU A 111 -29.69 7.73 14.17
N GLN A 112 -29.87 7.85 15.47
CA GLN A 112 -29.82 9.09 16.22
C GLN A 112 -28.62 9.06 17.17
N GLU A 113 -28.44 10.13 17.93
CA GLU A 113 -27.51 10.13 19.04
C GLU A 113 -27.96 9.07 20.07
N HIS A 114 -27.02 8.43 20.75
CA HIS A 114 -27.23 7.33 21.70
C HIS A 114 -27.74 6.00 21.12
N SER A 115 -28.04 5.91 19.82
CA SER A 115 -28.38 4.63 19.20
C SER A 115 -27.22 3.63 19.33
N VAL A 116 -27.56 2.38 19.63
CA VAL A 116 -26.63 1.26 19.71
C VAL A 116 -26.49 0.61 18.34
N VAL A 117 -25.24 0.37 17.93
CA VAL A 117 -24.92 -0.20 16.62
C VAL A 117 -23.90 -1.32 16.72
N LEU A 118 -24.01 -2.27 15.79
CA LEU A 118 -22.98 -3.28 15.53
C LEU A 118 -22.07 -2.83 14.40
N LEU A 119 -20.77 -2.86 14.66
CA LEU A 119 -19.74 -2.45 13.71
C LEU A 119 -18.92 -3.64 13.26
N GLN A 120 -18.55 -3.65 11.97
CA GLN A 120 -17.64 -4.63 11.39
C GLN A 120 -16.45 -3.94 10.74
N LYS A 121 -15.31 -4.64 10.75
CA LYS A 121 -14.12 -4.23 10.03
C LYS A 121 -14.32 -4.43 8.52
N LYS A 122 -14.76 -3.39 7.83
CA LYS A 122 -14.86 -3.38 6.37
C LYS A 122 -14.46 -2.01 5.84
N ARG A 123 -13.41 -1.99 5.02
CA ARG A 123 -12.93 -0.77 4.40
C ARG A 123 -13.95 -0.24 3.40
N VAL A 124 -14.26 1.05 3.49
CA VAL A 124 -14.99 1.76 2.46
C VAL A 124 -13.98 2.25 1.43
N ARG A 125 -14.20 1.91 0.15
CA ARG A 125 -13.26 2.26 -0.93
C ARG A 125 -13.27 3.77 -1.21
N ASP A 126 -14.46 4.37 -1.17
CA ASP A 126 -14.69 5.74 -1.62
C ASP A 126 -14.25 6.79 -0.63
N VAL A 127 -14.47 6.57 0.67
CA VAL A 127 -14.21 7.58 1.71
C VAL A 127 -12.82 7.33 2.32
N PRO A 128 -11.90 8.32 2.29
CA PRO A 128 -10.59 8.15 2.90
C PRO A 128 -10.72 8.01 4.42
N GLY A 129 -9.88 7.16 5.02
CA GLY A 129 -9.84 6.98 6.48
C GLY A 129 -10.92 6.06 7.06
N LEU A 130 -12.00 5.74 6.32
CA LEU A 130 -13.06 4.86 6.83
C LEU A 130 -12.74 3.37 6.67
N LYS A 131 -12.42 2.73 7.80
CA LYS A 131 -12.06 1.30 7.88
C LYS A 131 -13.17 0.41 8.43
N ILE A 132 -14.27 1.01 8.91
CA ILE A 132 -15.36 0.34 9.62
C ILE A 132 -16.69 0.66 8.94
N ARG A 133 -17.60 -0.32 8.93
CA ARG A 133 -19.00 -0.18 8.49
C ARG A 133 -19.96 -0.63 9.58
N VAL A 134 -21.10 0.04 9.66
CA VAL A 134 -22.26 -0.42 10.45
C VAL A 134 -22.88 -1.64 9.76
N ILE A 135 -23.28 -2.64 10.54
CA ILE A 135 -24.09 -3.77 10.10
C ILE A 135 -25.57 -3.37 10.23
N ARG A 136 -26.33 -3.47 9.15
CA ARG A 136 -27.79 -3.34 9.20
C ARG A 136 -28.43 -4.66 9.61
N GLY A 137 -29.59 -4.58 10.23
CA GLY A 137 -30.32 -5.72 10.77
C GLY A 137 -29.89 -6.12 12.18
N ALA A 138 -29.09 -5.29 12.85
CA ALA A 138 -28.61 -5.53 14.21
C ALA A 138 -28.75 -4.27 15.07
N TYR A 139 -29.17 -4.45 16.33
CA TYR A 139 -29.49 -3.36 17.27
C TYR A 139 -30.46 -2.34 16.64
N ASP A 140 -30.19 -1.04 16.78
CA ASP A 140 -31.10 0.03 16.36
C ASP A 140 -31.01 0.31 14.84
N CYS A 141 -30.07 -0.35 14.15
CA CYS A 141 -29.87 -0.17 12.73
C CYS A 141 -30.77 -1.14 11.94
N ALA A 142 -32.01 -0.74 11.69
CA ALA A 142 -33.00 -1.53 10.95
C ALA A 142 -32.57 -1.86 9.49
N HIS A 143 -33.23 -2.86 8.90
CA HIS A 143 -33.07 -3.23 7.49
C HIS A 143 -33.47 -2.08 6.54
N VAL A 144 -33.01 -2.15 5.28
CA VAL A 144 -33.47 -1.20 4.26
C VAL A 144 -34.90 -1.56 3.88
N THR A 145 -35.87 -0.72 4.25
CA THR A 145 -37.24 -0.87 3.76
C THR A 145 -37.28 -0.48 2.29
N LYS A 146 -37.75 -1.39 1.43
CA LYS A 146 -38.11 -1.05 0.05
C LYS A 146 -39.53 -0.53 0.09
N ASN A 147 -39.72 0.75 -0.21
CA ASN A 147 -41.06 1.26 -0.44
C ASN A 147 -41.56 0.65 -1.75
N LYS A 148 -42.69 -0.06 -1.68
CA LYS A 148 -43.31 -0.77 -2.81
C LYS A 148 -44.24 0.17 -3.55
#